data_AF-D6SJU3-F1
#
_entry.id   AF-D6SJU3-F1
#
_cell.length_a   1.000
_cell.length_b   1.000
_cell.length_c   1.000
_cell.angle_alpha   90.00
_cell.angle_beta   90.00
_cell.angle_gamma   90.00
#
_symmetry.space_group_name_H-M   'P 1'
#
loop_
_entity.id
_entity.type
_entity.pdbx_description
1 polymer ?
#
loop_
_entity_poly.entity_id
_entity_poly.type
_entity_poly.pdbx_seq_one_letter_code
_entity_poly.pdbx_strand_id
1 'polypeptide(L)'
;MKTFSLFVLPFLSIFLFATPAGSEEPENFCHEPEALAEWEAMNQKYPRDLNVQTLHALRIGLCEKIDRGDIGVADGIAIFESMRQAVLSRVFERQMREQGEDSL
;
A
#
# COMPACT_ATOMS: atom_id res chain seq x y z
N MET A 1 -10.20 61.94 27.39
CA MET A 1 -11.51 61.70 26.72
C MET A 1 -11.31 62.02 25.25
N LYS A 2 -11.42 61.14 24.26
CA LYS A 2 -12.09 59.85 24.06
C LYS A 2 -11.26 59.05 23.05
N THR A 3 -10.82 57.84 23.41
CA THR A 3 -10.39 56.82 22.45
C THR A 3 -11.63 55.96 22.16
N PHE A 4 -12.35 56.27 21.08
CA PHE A 4 -13.44 55.42 20.59
C PHE A 4 -13.30 55.30 19.08
N SER A 5 -12.33 54.50 18.69
CA SER A 5 -12.31 53.87 17.37
C SER A 5 -11.94 52.41 17.59
N LEU A 6 -12.80 51.70 18.33
CA LEU A 6 -12.83 50.24 18.36
C LEU A 6 -13.53 49.80 17.07
N PHE A 7 -12.78 49.97 15.97
CA PHE A 7 -13.07 49.39 14.68
C PHE A 7 -13.12 47.87 14.84
N VAL A 8 -14.29 47.28 14.60
CA VAL A 8 -14.49 46.14 13.69
C VAL A 8 -13.44 45.02 13.78
N LEU A 9 -13.10 44.58 14.99
CA LEU A 9 -12.14 43.47 15.22
C LEU A 9 -12.69 42.42 16.19
N PRO A 10 -13.87 41.83 15.92
CA PRO A 10 -14.04 40.45 16.37
C PRO A 10 -14.78 39.55 15.37
N PHE A 11 -14.72 39.82 14.07
CA PHE A 11 -15.39 38.96 13.06
C PHE A 11 -14.45 38.30 12.03
N LEU A 12 -13.15 38.62 12.05
CA LEU A 12 -12.17 38.10 11.11
C LEU A 12 -11.17 37.13 11.77
N SER A 13 -11.63 36.29 12.71
CA SER A 13 -10.79 35.26 13.35
C SER A 13 -11.31 33.83 13.19
N ILE A 14 -12.33 33.58 12.35
CA ILE A 14 -12.95 32.26 12.18
C ILE A 14 -12.67 31.68 10.78
N PHE A 15 -11.47 31.82 10.22
CA PHE A 15 -11.21 31.29 8.87
C PHE A 15 -9.89 30.57 8.63
N LEU A 16 -9.21 30.08 9.68
CA LEU A 16 -7.94 29.37 9.51
C LEU A 16 -7.81 28.07 10.32
N PHE A 17 -8.93 27.37 10.53
CA PHE A 17 -8.88 25.92 10.77
C PHE A 17 -9.26 25.18 9.48
N ALA A 18 -8.53 25.45 8.41
CA ALA A 18 -8.34 24.43 7.39
C ALA A 18 -7.25 23.50 7.93
N THR A 19 -7.62 22.53 8.76
CA THR A 19 -6.78 21.34 8.91
C THR A 19 -6.65 20.78 7.50
N PRO A 20 -5.46 20.74 6.88
CA PRO A 20 -5.28 19.86 5.75
C PRO A 20 -5.67 18.49 6.27
N ALA A 21 -6.76 17.93 5.73
CA ALA A 21 -7.01 16.51 5.86
C ALA A 21 -5.76 15.88 5.28
N GLY A 22 -4.88 15.40 6.15
CA GLY A 22 -3.78 14.56 5.75
C GLY A 22 -4.42 13.42 4.99
N SER A 23 -4.29 13.46 3.67
CA SER A 23 -4.32 12.25 2.88
C SER A 23 -3.21 11.42 3.49
N GLU A 24 -3.56 10.45 4.34
CA GLU A 24 -2.68 9.35 4.66
C GLU A 24 -2.37 8.71 3.31
N GLU A 25 -1.31 9.19 2.66
CA GLU A 25 -0.84 8.57 1.45
C GLU A 25 -0.54 7.13 1.82
N PRO A 26 -1.16 6.16 1.15
CA PRO A 26 -1.03 4.77 1.54
C PRO A 26 0.46 4.43 1.56
N GLU A 27 0.94 4.01 2.74
CA GLU A 27 2.36 3.80 3.04
C GLU A 27 3.07 3.10 1.88
N ASN A 28 3.76 3.93 1.12
CA ASN A 28 4.88 3.74 0.21
C ASN A 28 5.18 2.29 -0.26
N PHE A 29 4.25 1.77 -1.07
CA PHE A 29 4.25 0.45 -1.72
C PHE A 29 5.44 0.19 -2.67
N CYS A 30 5.98 1.25 -3.30
CA CYS A 30 6.92 1.12 -4.42
C CYS A 30 8.38 1.50 -4.09
N HIS A 31 8.59 2.64 -3.43
CA HIS A 31 9.89 3.29 -3.38
C HIS A 31 10.52 3.32 -1.97
N GLU A 32 9.94 2.63 -0.99
CA GLU A 32 10.60 2.47 0.32
C GLU A 32 11.83 1.58 0.22
N PRO A 33 13.00 2.06 0.70
CA PRO A 33 14.22 1.26 0.74
C PRO A 33 14.06 -0.03 1.56
N GLU A 34 13.28 0.03 2.64
CA GLU A 34 13.04 -1.12 3.52
C GLU A 34 12.19 -2.19 2.82
N ALA A 35 11.06 -1.80 2.22
CA ALA A 35 10.22 -2.72 1.46
C ALA A 35 10.99 -3.33 0.28
N LEU A 36 11.83 -2.56 -0.41
CA LEU A 36 12.68 -3.08 -1.48
C LEU A 36 13.65 -4.15 -0.94
N ALA A 37 14.33 -3.87 0.17
CA ALA A 37 15.26 -4.81 0.78
C ALA A 37 14.57 -6.13 1.22
N GLU A 38 13.36 -6.05 1.76
CA GLU A 38 12.57 -7.23 2.12
C GLU A 38 12.23 -8.08 0.90
N TRP A 39 11.77 -7.45 -0.19
CA TRP A 39 11.46 -8.14 -1.45
C TRP A 39 12.69 -8.78 -2.07
N GLU A 40 13.82 -8.08 -2.09
CA GLU A 40 15.09 -8.61 -2.57
C GLU A 40 15.55 -9.81 -1.73
N ALA A 41 15.48 -9.72 -0.40
CA ALA A 41 15.81 -10.82 0.50
C ALA A 41 14.91 -12.03 0.28
N MET A 42 13.60 -11.81 0.07
CA MET A 42 12.64 -12.88 -0.22
C MET A 42 12.96 -13.58 -1.54
N ASN A 43 13.26 -12.82 -2.59
CA ASN A 43 13.65 -13.36 -3.89
C ASN A 43 14.95 -14.18 -3.83
N GLN A 44 15.94 -13.71 -3.08
CA GLN A 44 17.19 -14.44 -2.87
C GLN A 44 17.00 -15.72 -2.07
N LYS A 45 16.10 -15.71 -1.08
CA LYS A 45 15.78 -16.87 -0.25
C LYS A 45 14.99 -17.93 -1.01
N TYR A 46 14.10 -17.51 -1.92
CA TYR A 46 13.20 -18.39 -2.66
C TYR A 46 13.28 -18.19 -4.19
N PRO A 47 14.46 -18.39 -4.81
CA PRO A 47 14.68 -18.03 -6.23
C PRO A 47 13.93 -18.94 -7.21
N ARG A 48 13.47 -20.11 -6.75
CA ARG A 48 12.72 -21.09 -7.56
C ARG A 48 11.25 -21.21 -7.17
N ASP A 49 10.80 -20.45 -6.17
CA ASP A 49 9.39 -20.43 -5.80
C ASP A 49 8.62 -19.55 -6.78
N LEU A 50 7.85 -20.19 -7.68
CA LEU A 50 7.08 -19.49 -8.70
C LEU A 50 6.06 -18.51 -8.12
N ASN A 51 5.54 -18.76 -6.91
CA ASN A 51 4.61 -17.85 -6.27
C ASN A 51 5.32 -16.55 -5.86
N VAL A 52 6.52 -16.67 -5.26
CA VAL A 52 7.35 -15.51 -4.90
C VAL A 52 7.74 -14.73 -6.14
N GLN A 53 8.20 -15.41 -7.20
CA GLN A 53 8.56 -14.76 -8.46
C GLN A 53 7.37 -14.05 -9.12
N THR A 54 6.18 -14.66 -9.07
CA THR A 54 4.95 -14.06 -9.61
C THR A 54 4.57 -12.79 -8.86
N LEU A 55 4.57 -12.82 -7.53
CA LEU A 55 4.25 -11.65 -6.71
C LEU A 55 5.27 -10.53 -6.90
N HIS A 56 6.56 -10.87 -7.00
CA HIS A 56 7.60 -9.88 -7.24
C HIS A 56 7.45 -9.20 -8.62
N ALA A 57 7.22 -9.97 -9.68
CA ALA A 57 6.97 -9.43 -11.01
C ALA A 57 5.71 -8.55 -11.04
N LEU A 58 4.65 -8.96 -10.33
CA LEU A 58 3.44 -8.15 -10.18
C LEU A 58 3.73 -6.82 -9.49
N ARG A 59 4.49 -6.82 -8.38
CA ARG A 59 4.87 -5.59 -7.67
C ARG A 59 5.59 -4.61 -8.61
N ILE A 60 6.60 -5.10 -9.36
CA ILE A 60 7.33 -4.27 -10.34
C ILE A 60 6.37 -3.65 -11.35
N GLY A 61 5.49 -4.47 -11.96
CA GLY A 61 4.55 -4.00 -12.96
C GLY A 61 3.52 -3.00 -12.42
N LEU A 62 3.08 -3.16 -11.17
CA LEU A 62 2.17 -2.21 -10.52
C LEU A 62 2.87 -0.90 -10.19
N CYS A 63 4.12 -0.94 -9.74
CA CYS A 63 4.90 0.27 -9.47
C CYS A 63 5.16 1.08 -10.74
N GLU A 64 5.48 0.43 -11.85
CA GLU A 64 5.59 1.09 -13.15
C GLU A 64 4.27 1.77 -13.57
N LYS A 65 3.11 1.15 -13.29
CA LYS A 65 1.80 1.76 -13.57
C LYS A 65 1.49 2.95 -12.67
N ILE A 66 1.87 2.88 -11.40
CA ILE A 66 1.74 3.97 -10.43
C ILE A 66 2.62 5.15 -10.85
N ASP A 67 3.87 4.89 -11.21
CA ASP A 67 4.84 5.92 -11.60
C ASP A 67 4.41 6.66 -12.88
N ARG A 68 3.74 5.96 -13.81
CA ARG A 68 3.13 6.58 -15.00
C ARG A 68 1.81 7.31 -14.72
N GLY A 69 1.22 7.14 -13.54
CA GLY A 69 -0.10 7.66 -13.20
C GLY A 69 -1.26 6.90 -13.86
N ASP A 70 -1.02 5.68 -14.37
CA ASP A 70 -2.06 4.84 -14.97
C ASP A 70 -3.06 4.35 -13.90
N ILE A 71 -2.60 4.16 -12.66
CA ILE A 71 -3.38 3.76 -11.49
C ILE A 71 -2.92 4.52 -10.24
N GLY A 72 -3.79 4.65 -9.24
CA GLY A 72 -3.40 5.18 -7.94
C GLY A 72 -2.64 4.16 -7.08
N VAL A 73 -1.89 4.65 -6.08
CA VAL A 73 -1.16 3.78 -5.13
C VAL A 73 -2.10 2.82 -4.40
N ALA A 74 -3.27 3.31 -3.96
CA ALA A 74 -4.29 2.50 -3.29
C ALA A 74 -4.79 1.35 -4.17
N ASP A 75 -5.02 1.60 -5.46
CA ASP A 75 -5.44 0.57 -6.41
C ASP A 75 -4.33 -0.47 -6.63
N GLY A 76 -3.07 -0.03 -6.74
CA GLY A 76 -1.93 -0.93 -6.84
C GLY A 76 -1.80 -1.86 -5.63
N ILE A 77 -1.93 -1.33 -4.42
CA ILE A 77 -1.93 -2.12 -3.18
C ILE A 77 -3.08 -3.13 -3.17
N ALA A 78 -4.30 -2.69 -3.52
CA ALA A 78 -5.47 -3.57 -3.54
C ALA A 78 -5.30 -4.73 -4.54
N ILE A 79 -4.77 -4.47 -5.73
CA ILE A 79 -4.48 -5.50 -6.74
C ILE A 79 -3.42 -6.47 -6.23
N PHE A 80 -2.35 -5.95 -5.63
CA PHE A 80 -1.27 -6.76 -5.10
C PHE A 80 -1.75 -7.71 -3.99
N GLU A 81 -2.48 -7.18 -3.00
CA GLU A 81 -2.99 -7.97 -1.87
C GLU A 81 -4.03 -9.00 -2.32
N SER A 82 -4.86 -8.68 -3.30
CA SER A 82 -5.79 -9.65 -3.89
C SER A 82 -5.04 -10.85 -4.50
N MET A 83 -3.96 -10.61 -5.25
CA MET A 83 -3.14 -11.69 -5.80
C MET A 83 -2.43 -12.47 -4.69
N ARG A 84 -1.87 -11.79 -3.68
CA ARG A 84 -1.19 -12.43 -2.55
C ARG A 84 -2.13 -13.38 -1.81
N GLN A 85 -3.36 -12.94 -1.54
CA GLN A 85 -4.39 -13.78 -0.92
C GLN A 85 -4.72 -15.00 -1.80
N ALA A 86 -4.92 -14.81 -3.10
CA ALA A 86 -5.21 -15.91 -4.02
C ALA A 86 -4.07 -16.96 -4.08
N VAL A 87 -2.83 -16.51 -4.05
CA VAL A 87 -1.64 -17.38 -3.98
C VAL A 87 -1.64 -18.18 -2.68
N LEU A 88 -1.84 -17.51 -1.54
CA LEU A 88 -1.85 -18.17 -0.22
C LEU A 88 -2.98 -19.21 -0.13
N SER A 89 -4.19 -18.88 -0.58
CA SER A 89 -5.32 -19.83 -0.61
C SER A 89 -4.97 -21.09 -1.40
N ARG A 90 -4.36 -20.97 -2.59
CA ARG A 90 -3.94 -22.12 -3.39
C ARG A 90 -2.84 -22.96 -2.74
N VAL A 91 -1.97 -22.34 -1.93
CA VAL A 91 -0.95 -23.07 -1.16
C VAL A 91 -1.61 -23.86 -0.04
N PHE A 92 -2.51 -23.25 0.74
CA PHE A 92 -3.25 -23.94 1.80
C PHE A 92 -4.12 -25.07 1.27
N GLU A 93 -4.84 -24.86 0.17
CA GLU A 93 -5.67 -25.90 -0.46
C GLU A 93 -4.83 -27.11 -0.90
N ARG A 94 -3.64 -26.88 -1.47
CA ARG A 94 -2.73 -27.97 -1.85
C ARG A 94 -2.24 -28.75 -0.64
N GLN A 95 -1.83 -28.06 0.42
CA GLN A 95 -1.37 -28.70 1.65
C GLN A 95 -2.45 -29.58 2.28
N MET A 96 -3.70 -29.12 2.32
CA MET A 96 -4.83 -29.90 2.87
C MET A 96 -5.14 -31.14 2.02
N ARG A 97 -4.97 -31.07 0.69
CA ARG A 97 -5.17 -32.22 -0.21
C ARG A 97 -4.09 -33.27 -0.03
N GLU A 98 -2.82 -32.85 -0.01
CA GLU A 98 -1.68 -33.73 0.17
C GLU A 98 -1.74 -34.46 1.54
N GLN A 99 -2.11 -33.75 2.61
CA GLN A 99 -2.29 -34.36 3.94
C GLN A 99 -3.47 -35.35 4.02
N GLY A 100 -4.52 -35.12 3.23
CA GLY A 100 -5.67 -36.04 3.15
C GLY A 100 -5.36 -37.31 2.35
N GLU A 101 -4.49 -37.22 1.35
CA GLU A 101 -4.03 -38.36 0.55
C GLU A 101 -3.03 -39.25 1.31
N ASP A 102 -2.16 -38.68 2.15
CA ASP A 102 -1.20 -39.43 2.99
C ASP A 102 -1.86 -40.21 4.15
N SER A 103 -3.15 -39.95 4.42
CA SER A 103 -3.90 -40.57 5.52
C SER A 103 -4.73 -41.79 5.08
N LEU A 104 -4.68 -42.18 3.80
CA LEU A 104 -5.44 -43.29 3.19
C LEU A 104 -4.52 -44.46 2.81
#